data_AF-M0DN29-F1
#
_entry.id   AF-M0DN29-F1
#
_cell.length_a   1.000
_cell.length_b   1.000
_cell.length_c   1.000
_cell.angle_alpha   90.00
_cell.angle_beta   90.00
_cell.angle_gamma   90.00
#
_symmetry.space_group_name_H-M   'P 1'
#
loop_
_entity.id
_entity.type
_entity.pdbx_description
1 polymer ?
#
loop_
_entity_poly.entity_id
_entity_poly.type
_entity_poly.pdbx_seq_one_letter_code
_entity_poly.pdbx_strand_id
1 'polypeptide(L)'
;MSRSTTYRCLSCLDHVVTRSFDTSHLSRTCPNCDSFERFVNQGVIDRFEALEASPPAEFDWERLERRERLLVAERLARTDATLADVSVTERDATAESDGETDDEASAESGPDGSAEAGGGDSAKGGEGDSPAP
;
A
#
# COMPACT_ATOMS: atom_id res chain seq x y z
N MET A 1 1.10 28.42 -12.12
CA MET A 1 0.90 28.09 -10.69
C MET A 1 0.93 26.58 -10.56
N SER A 2 1.85 26.04 -9.77
CA SER A 2 1.88 24.62 -9.44
C SER A 2 0.61 24.30 -8.64
N ARG A 3 -0.28 23.46 -9.16
CA ARG A 3 -1.45 23.02 -8.39
C ARG A 3 -0.97 22.01 -7.36
N SER A 4 -1.01 22.37 -6.08
CA SER A 4 -0.73 21.43 -5.01
C SER A 4 -1.96 20.57 -4.73
N THR A 5 -1.75 19.28 -4.51
CA THR A 5 -2.79 18.30 -4.18
C THR A 5 -2.56 17.75 -2.79
N THR A 6 -3.62 17.67 -2.00
CA THR A 6 -3.59 17.14 -0.64
C THR A 6 -4.16 15.72 -0.61
N TYR A 7 -3.54 14.86 0.16
CA TYR A 7 -3.97 13.49 0.42
C TYR A 7 -4.09 13.27 1.92
N ARG A 8 -5.06 12.46 2.34
CA ARG A 8 -5.38 12.17 3.74
C ARG A 8 -5.24 10.69 4.01
N CYS A 9 -4.68 10.33 5.16
CA CYS A 9 -4.56 8.93 5.57
C CYS A 9 -5.95 8.29 5.67
N LEU A 10 -6.16 7.15 5.01
CA LEU A 10 -7.46 6.49 4.97
C LEU A 10 -7.90 5.91 6.33
N SER A 11 -6.95 5.54 7.17
CA SER A 11 -7.23 4.91 8.47
C SER A 11 -7.60 5.95 9.53
N CYS A 12 -6.68 6.88 9.84
CA CYS A 12 -6.91 7.85 10.92
C CYS A 12 -7.68 9.10 10.49
N LEU A 13 -7.75 9.39 9.18
CA LEU A 13 -8.32 10.63 8.61
C LEU A 13 -7.72 11.95 9.14
N ASP A 14 -6.67 11.90 9.96
CA ASP A 14 -6.09 13.10 10.59
C ASP A 14 -4.87 13.61 9.82
N HIS A 15 -3.91 12.72 9.53
CA HIS A 15 -2.68 13.12 8.85
C HIS A 15 -2.90 13.40 7.36
N VAL A 16 -2.29 14.49 6.89
CA VAL A 16 -2.32 14.91 5.48
C VAL A 16 -0.92 15.06 4.89
N VAL A 17 -0.81 14.75 3.59
CA VAL A 17 0.39 14.92 2.79
C VAL A 17 0.05 15.80 1.60
N THR A 18 0.81 16.87 1.39
CA THR A 18 0.68 17.74 0.20
C THR A 18 1.77 17.42 -0.82
N ARG A 19 1.41 17.43 -2.10
CA ARG A 19 2.30 17.19 -3.25
C ARG A 19 2.10 18.29 -4.29
N SER A 20 3.10 18.53 -5.14
CA SER A 20 3.04 19.53 -6.21
C SER A 20 2.37 19.04 -7.51
N PHE A 21 1.92 17.79 -7.53
CA PHE A 21 1.23 17.15 -8.65
C PHE A 21 0.23 16.12 -8.10
N ASP A 22 -0.75 15.73 -8.93
CA ASP A 22 -1.68 14.66 -8.59
C ASP A 22 -1.07 13.28 -8.90
N THR A 23 -0.89 12.46 -7.87
CA THR A 23 -0.47 11.07 -7.95
C THR A 23 -1.69 10.14 -7.97
N SER A 24 -1.69 9.14 -8.85
CA SER A 24 -2.74 8.12 -8.91
C SER A 24 -2.83 7.30 -7.62
N HIS A 25 -1.70 6.86 -7.08
CA HIS A 25 -1.64 6.09 -5.83
C HIS A 25 -0.56 6.63 -4.90
N LEU A 26 -0.89 6.79 -3.63
CA LEU A 26 0.05 7.17 -2.58
C LEU A 26 -0.17 6.26 -1.38
N SER A 27 0.82 5.44 -1.05
CA SER A 27 0.82 4.64 0.17
C SER A 27 2.13 4.86 0.90
N ARG A 28 2.06 5.04 2.23
CA ARG A 28 3.22 5.20 3.11
C ARG A 28 2.79 4.97 4.54
N THR A 29 3.77 4.77 5.43
CA THR A 29 3.52 4.80 6.87
C THR A 29 3.00 6.17 7.29
N CYS A 30 1.85 6.17 7.95
CA CYS A 30 1.25 7.35 8.53
C CYS A 30 1.94 7.67 9.87
N PRO A 31 2.51 8.88 10.05
CA PRO A 31 3.19 9.24 11.30
C PRO A 31 2.26 9.46 12.51
N ASN A 32 0.93 9.39 12.29
CA ASN A 32 -0.06 9.66 13.34
C ASN A 32 -0.70 8.37 13.89
N CYS A 33 -0.77 7.31 13.08
CA CYS A 33 -1.34 6.02 13.47
C CYS A 33 -0.40 4.84 13.23
N ASP A 34 0.86 5.13 12.88
CA ASP A 34 1.97 4.19 12.66
C ASP A 34 1.69 3.02 11.70
N SER A 35 0.59 3.10 10.95
CA SER A 35 0.13 2.06 10.04
C SER A 35 0.56 2.39 8.61
N PHE A 36 0.89 1.37 7.84
CA PHE A 36 1.14 1.50 6.41
C PHE A 36 -0.20 1.62 5.67
N GLU A 37 -0.51 2.82 5.19
CA GLU A 37 -1.85 3.15 4.72
C GLU A 37 -1.84 3.81 3.36
N ARG A 38 -2.96 3.70 2.66
CA ARG A 38 -3.24 4.52 1.48
C ARG A 38 -3.61 5.94 1.91
N PHE A 39 -3.05 6.91 1.22
CA PHE A 39 -3.39 8.32 1.34
C PHE A 39 -4.29 8.71 0.17
N VAL A 40 -5.52 9.06 0.48
CA VAL A 40 -6.59 9.33 -0.49
C VAL A 40 -6.66 10.81 -0.80
N ASN A 41 -6.80 11.16 -2.08
CA ASN A 41 -6.89 12.56 -2.53
C ASN A 41 -8.05 13.28 -1.81
N GLN A 42 -7.83 14.51 -1.35
CA GLN A 42 -8.83 15.25 -0.57
C GLN A 42 -10.16 15.41 -1.33
N GLY A 43 -10.14 15.61 -2.65
CA GLY A 43 -11.37 15.69 -3.44
C GLY A 43 -12.19 14.41 -3.45
N VAL A 44 -11.56 13.24 -3.26
CA VAL A 44 -12.26 11.96 -3.09
C VAL A 44 -12.93 11.91 -1.71
N ILE A 45 -12.26 12.37 -0.66
CA ILE A 45 -12.82 12.45 0.69
C ILE A 45 -14.03 13.39 0.70
N ASP A 46 -13.88 14.59 0.14
CA ASP A 46 -14.97 15.57 0.08
C ASP A 46 -16.17 15.01 -0.68
N ARG A 47 -15.93 14.30 -1.80
CA ARG A 47 -17.00 13.67 -2.59
C ARG A 47 -17.68 12.53 -1.83
N PHE A 48 -16.89 11.71 -1.14
CA PHE A 48 -17.40 10.62 -0.31
C PHE A 48 -18.30 11.16 0.81
N GLU A 49 -17.82 12.16 1.57
CA GLU A 49 -18.59 12.78 2.65
C GLU A 49 -19.89 13.44 2.16
N ALA A 50 -19.86 14.08 0.99
CA ALA A 50 -21.06 14.66 0.38
C ALA A 50 -22.11 13.59 0.01
N LEU A 51 -21.68 12.43 -0.50
CA LEU A 51 -22.56 11.31 -0.82
C LEU A 51 -23.06 10.60 0.45
N GLU A 52 -22.24 10.48 1.48
CA GLU A 52 -22.66 9.96 2.78
C GLU A 52 -23.72 10.85 3.45
N ALA A 53 -23.54 12.17 3.38
CA ALA A 53 -24.47 13.13 3.97
C ALA A 53 -25.80 13.21 3.21
N SER A 54 -25.77 12.97 1.89
CA SER A 54 -26.95 13.00 1.02
C SER A 54 -26.87 11.88 -0.01
N PRO A 55 -27.22 10.63 0.38
CA PRO A 55 -27.20 9.49 -0.52
C PRO A 55 -28.04 9.72 -1.77
N PRO A 56 -27.53 9.38 -2.97
CA PRO A 56 -28.30 9.49 -4.21
C PRO A 56 -29.46 8.51 -4.23
N ALA A 57 -30.67 8.97 -4.56
CA ALA A 57 -31.88 8.14 -4.58
C ALA A 57 -31.95 7.15 -5.76
N GLU A 58 -31.28 7.47 -6.86
CA GLU A 58 -31.26 6.68 -8.10
C GLU A 58 -30.15 5.62 -8.15
N PHE A 59 -29.38 5.49 -7.07
CA PHE A 59 -28.26 4.57 -6.97
C PHE A 59 -28.33 3.88 -5.60
N ASP A 60 -28.18 2.56 -5.55
CA ASP A 60 -28.32 1.74 -4.33
C ASP A 60 -27.14 1.94 -3.35
N TRP A 61 -26.97 3.16 -2.86
CA TRP A 61 -25.85 3.58 -2.01
C TRP A 61 -25.80 2.81 -0.69
N GLU A 62 -26.96 2.56 -0.08
CA GLU A 62 -27.08 1.86 1.21
C GLU A 62 -26.74 0.37 1.12
N ARG A 63 -26.81 -0.23 -0.09
CA ARG A 63 -26.39 -1.62 -0.32
C ARG A 63 -24.87 -1.77 -0.26
N LEU A 64 -24.13 -0.70 -0.52
CA LEU A 64 -22.68 -0.73 -0.63
C LEU A 64 -21.98 -0.68 0.73
N GLU A 65 -20.97 -1.51 0.88
CA GLU A 65 -20.06 -1.40 2.01
C GLU A 65 -19.28 -0.08 1.95
N ARG A 66 -18.78 0.38 3.10
CA ARG A 66 -18.03 1.65 3.20
C ARG A 66 -16.87 1.72 2.21
N ARG A 67 -16.18 0.60 2.00
CA ARG A 67 -15.06 0.51 1.04
C ARG A 67 -15.53 0.68 -0.40
N GLU A 68 -16.66 0.08 -0.76
CA GLU A 68 -17.23 0.18 -2.11
C GLU A 68 -17.71 1.61 -2.38
N ARG A 69 -18.41 2.22 -1.42
CA ARG A 69 -18.80 3.64 -1.48
C ARG A 69 -17.61 4.57 -1.70
N LEU A 70 -16.48 4.31 -1.02
CA LEU A 70 -15.25 5.07 -1.23
C LEU A 70 -14.69 4.91 -2.66
N LEU A 71 -14.77 3.71 -3.25
CA LEU A 71 -14.34 3.48 -4.63
C LEU A 71 -15.24 4.21 -5.64
N VAL A 72 -16.55 4.24 -5.40
CA VAL A 72 -17.48 5.04 -6.22
C VAL A 72 -17.13 6.52 -6.13
N ALA A 73 -16.94 7.04 -4.92
CA ALA A 73 -16.53 8.44 -4.72
C ALA A 73 -15.19 8.75 -5.41
N GLU A 74 -14.23 7.82 -5.37
CA GLU A 74 -12.95 7.97 -6.04
C GLU A 74 -13.11 8.07 -7.56
N ARG A 75 -13.93 7.19 -8.15
CA ARG A 75 -14.23 7.22 -9.58
C ARG A 75 -14.83 8.57 -9.98
N LEU A 76 -15.84 9.05 -9.25
CA LEU A 76 -16.53 10.31 -9.55
C LEU A 76 -15.65 11.54 -9.35
N ALA A 77 -14.75 11.53 -8.37
CA ALA A 77 -13.90 12.69 -8.06
C ALA A 77 -12.67 12.80 -8.96
N ARG A 78 -12.18 11.68 -9.51
CA ARG A 78 -10.92 11.61 -10.26
C ARG A 78 -11.09 11.42 -11.75
N THR A 79 -12.32 11.23 -12.21
CA THR A 79 -12.67 11.12 -13.63
C THR A 79 -13.85 12.01 -13.96
N ASP A 80 -14.23 12.06 -15.23
CA ASP A 80 -15.44 12.68 -15.75
C ASP A 80 -16.68 11.77 -15.67
N ALA A 81 -16.55 10.61 -15.02
CA ALA A 81 -17.65 9.66 -14.84
C ALA A 81 -18.76 10.23 -13.94
N THR A 82 -19.99 9.85 -14.26
CA THR A 82 -21.20 10.10 -13.47
C THR A 82 -21.65 8.82 -12.74
N LEU A 83 -22.65 8.93 -11.87
CA LEU A 83 -23.22 7.75 -11.20
C LEU A 83 -23.81 6.74 -12.19
N ALA A 84 -24.32 7.21 -13.33
CA ALA A 84 -24.86 6.35 -14.39
C ALA A 84 -23.78 5.48 -15.06
N ASP A 85 -22.52 5.89 -15.00
CA ASP A 85 -21.38 5.16 -15.55
C ASP A 85 -20.82 4.11 -14.57
N VAL A 86 -21.37 4.02 -13.36
CA VAL A 86 -20.87 3.15 -12.28
C VAL A 86 -21.81 1.96 -12.09
N SER A 87 -21.30 0.76 -12.34
CA SER A 87 -21.96 -0.50 -12.04
C SER A 87 -21.17 -1.27 -10.98
N VAL A 88 -21.82 -1.67 -9.88
CA VAL A 88 -21.21 -2.50 -8.83
C VAL A 88 -21.73 -3.94 -8.96
N THR A 89 -20.86 -4.85 -9.36
CA THR A 89 -21.15 -6.29 -9.50
C THR A 89 -20.74 -7.03 -8.25
N GLU A 90 -21.58 -7.97 -7.80
CA GLU A 90 -21.24 -8.87 -6.68
C GLU A 90 -20.01 -9.68 -7.05
N ARG A 91 -19.01 -9.68 -6.16
CA ARG A 91 -17.83 -10.52 -6.33
C ARG A 91 -18.21 -11.91 -5.83
N ASP A 92 -18.33 -12.86 -6.75
CA ASP A 92 -18.55 -14.26 -6.38
C ASP A 92 -17.38 -14.73 -5.50
N ALA A 93 -17.66 -15.20 -4.30
CA ALA A 93 -16.66 -15.53 -3.26
C ALA A 93 -15.80 -16.76 -3.60
N THR A 94 -15.85 -17.25 -4.84
CA THR A 94 -15.12 -18.40 -5.36
C THR A 94 -13.86 -18.03 -6.16
N ALA A 95 -13.51 -16.74 -6.25
CA ALA A 95 -12.20 -16.32 -6.76
C ALA A 95 -11.13 -16.61 -5.70
N GLU A 96 -10.63 -17.84 -5.73
CA GLU A 96 -9.50 -18.30 -4.94
C GLU A 96 -8.30 -17.35 -5.09
N SER A 97 -7.54 -17.26 -4.01
CA SER A 97 -6.26 -16.57 -3.92
C SER A 97 -5.36 -16.96 -5.09
N ASP A 98 -5.13 -16.05 -6.05
CA ASP A 98 -3.93 -16.04 -6.88
C ASP A 98 -2.73 -15.71 -5.97
N GLY A 99 -2.41 -16.67 -5.10
CA GLY A 99 -1.09 -16.83 -4.56
C GLY A 99 -0.26 -17.41 -5.69
N GLU A 100 0.42 -16.54 -6.42
CA GLU A 100 1.54 -16.94 -7.27
C GLU A 100 2.63 -17.50 -6.34
N THR A 101 2.56 -18.79 -6.08
CA THR A 101 3.67 -19.57 -5.53
C THR A 101 4.68 -19.72 -6.64
N ASP A 102 5.74 -18.92 -6.56
CA ASP A 102 7.03 -19.17 -7.21
C ASP A 102 7.50 -20.57 -6.75
N ASP A 103 7.21 -21.60 -7.54
CA ASP A 103 7.69 -22.96 -7.30
C ASP A 103 9.06 -23.11 -7.97
N GLU A 104 10.05 -23.30 -7.09
CA GLU A 104 11.45 -23.52 -7.40
C GLU A 104 11.67 -24.72 -8.34
N ALA A 105 12.52 -24.51 -9.34
CA ALA A 105 13.24 -25.61 -9.96
C ALA A 105 14.71 -25.25 -10.14
N SER A 106 15.54 -25.60 -9.15
CA SER A 106 16.84 -26.27 -9.37
C SER A 106 17.67 -26.37 -8.09
N ALA A 107 17.81 -27.58 -7.55
CA ALA A 107 19.13 -28.19 -7.34
C ALA A 107 18.99 -29.61 -6.79
N GLU A 108 19.28 -30.58 -7.65
CA GLU A 108 19.48 -31.98 -7.29
C GLU A 108 20.75 -32.18 -6.45
N SER A 109 20.75 -33.26 -5.68
CA SER A 109 21.63 -33.54 -4.54
C SER A 109 22.97 -34.22 -4.89
N GLY A 110 24.06 -33.82 -4.21
CA GLY A 110 25.24 -34.62 -3.76
C GLY A 110 26.13 -35.35 -4.80
N PRO A 111 27.32 -35.91 -4.45
CA PRO A 111 27.78 -36.25 -3.08
C PRO A 111 29.26 -35.97 -2.73
N ASP A 112 29.54 -36.10 -1.44
CA ASP A 112 30.71 -36.66 -0.72
C ASP A 112 32.10 -36.75 -1.40
N GLY A 113 33.12 -36.19 -0.72
CA GLY A 113 34.52 -36.36 -1.07
C GLY A 113 35.47 -35.89 0.05
N SER A 114 35.81 -36.82 0.94
CA SER A 114 36.89 -36.69 1.93
C SER A 114 38.26 -36.48 1.26
N ALA A 115 39.07 -35.52 1.74
CA ALA A 115 40.54 -35.67 1.84
C ALA A 115 41.18 -34.52 2.65
N GLU A 116 42.06 -34.94 3.56
CA GLU A 116 42.83 -34.17 4.53
C GLU A 116 44.01 -33.38 3.92
N ALA A 117 44.53 -32.48 4.78
CA ALA A 117 45.93 -32.05 4.93
C ALA A 117 46.41 -30.75 4.24
N GLY A 118 46.81 -29.80 5.08
CA GLY A 118 48.09 -29.10 4.90
C GLY A 118 48.13 -27.58 5.09
N GLY A 119 48.48 -27.14 6.31
CA GLY A 119 49.66 -26.27 6.52
C GLY A 119 49.58 -24.74 6.35
N GLY A 120 50.03 -24.02 7.39
CA GLY A 120 50.59 -22.65 7.36
C GLY A 120 49.71 -21.60 8.04
N ASP A 121 49.80 -21.32 9.34
CA ASP A 121 50.86 -20.62 10.12
C ASP A 121 50.86 -19.08 10.01
N SER A 122 50.95 -18.47 11.20
CA SER A 122 51.28 -17.07 11.56
C SER A 122 50.18 -15.99 11.41
N ALA A 123 49.56 -15.54 12.53
CA ALA A 123 50.03 -14.49 13.48
C ALA A 123 49.86 -13.06 12.90
N LYS A 124 49.42 -11.99 13.57
CA LYS A 124 49.34 -11.57 14.99
C LYS A 124 48.42 -10.30 14.96
N GLY A 125 47.44 -10.11 15.84
CA GLY A 125 47.57 -9.39 17.12
C GLY A 125 47.42 -7.86 17.00
N GLY A 126 46.54 -7.24 17.78
CA GLY A 126 46.54 -5.78 17.97
C GLY A 126 45.26 -5.17 18.57
N GLU A 127 45.01 -5.44 19.86
CA GLU A 127 44.10 -4.68 20.73
C GLU A 127 44.67 -3.28 21.10
N GLY A 128 43.79 -2.39 21.56
CA GLY A 128 44.09 -1.13 22.25
C GLY A 128 42.96 -0.13 21.97
N ASP A 129 41.91 0.00 22.78
CA ASP A 129 41.83 0.45 24.19
C ASP A 129 42.53 1.80 24.45
N SER A 130 41.73 2.87 24.57
CA SER A 130 41.83 3.87 25.65
C SER A 130 40.78 4.99 25.53
N PRO A 131 40.13 5.39 26.65
CA PRO A 131 39.32 6.60 26.77
C PRO A 131 40.00 7.74 27.56
N ALA A 132 39.47 8.97 27.37
CA ALA A 132 39.53 10.20 28.20
C ALA A 132 40.93 10.83 28.46
N PRO A 133 41.04 12.12 28.86
CA PRO A 133 40.37 12.76 30.01
C PRO A 133 39.14 13.63 29.70
#